data_AF-A0A961IQW0-F1
#
_entry.id   AF-A0A961IQW0-F1
#
_cell.length_a   1.000
_cell.length_b   1.000
_cell.length_c   1.000
_cell.angle_alpha   90.00
_cell.angle_beta   90.00
_cell.angle_gamma   90.00
#
_symmetry.space_group_name_H-M   'P 1'
#
loop_
_entity.id
_entity.type
_entity.pdbx_description
1 polymer ?
#
loop_
_entity_poly.entity_id
_entity_poly.type
_entity_poly.pdbx_seq_one_letter_code
_entity_poly.pdbx_strand_id
1 'polypeptide(L)' 'GIATQKSHLRARLEIEKSAEQLARFLESAVELMQVLARACGHDHLNKFEKRDLVTLDRDMAYLTGIEYAGVTPL' A
#
# COMPACT_ATOMS: atom_id res chain seq x y z
N GLY A 1 24.83 -0.28 4.77
CA GLY A 1 25.12 -1.66 5.18
C GLY A 1 23.88 -2.50 5.33
N ILE A 2 23.00 -2.54 4.32
CA ILE A 2 21.74 -3.28 4.41
C ILE A 2 21.86 -4.58 3.59
N ALA A 3 21.97 -4.50 2.26
CA ALA A 3 22.19 -5.66 1.38
C ALA A 3 23.68 -5.89 1.08
N THR A 4 24.54 -6.02 2.11
CA THR A 4 25.98 -6.23 1.91
C THR A 4 26.62 -7.04 3.04
N GLN A 5 27.61 -7.86 2.69
CA GLN A 5 28.37 -8.69 3.65
C GLN A 5 29.69 -8.05 4.12
N LYS A 6 30.12 -6.94 3.51
CA LYS A 6 31.36 -6.27 3.90
C LYS A 6 31.20 -5.61 5.28
N SER A 7 32.06 -5.97 6.23
CA SER A 7 31.97 -5.56 7.64
C SER A 7 31.89 -4.03 7.83
N HIS A 8 32.80 -3.28 7.21
CA HIS A 8 32.81 -1.81 7.28
C HIS A 8 31.57 -1.16 6.67
N LEU A 9 30.89 -1.81 5.73
CA LEU A 9 29.62 -1.30 5.18
C LEU A 9 28.44 -1.63 6.10
N ARG A 10 28.43 -2.82 6.73
CA ARG A 10 27.41 -3.23 7.72
C ARG A 10 27.42 -2.32 8.94
N ALA A 11 28.60 -1.94 9.43
CA ALA A 11 28.76 -1.02 10.56
C ALA A 11 28.14 0.37 10.34
N ARG A 12 27.78 0.75 9.10
CA ARG A 12 27.09 2.01 8.80
C ARG A 12 25.60 2.01 9.18
N LEU A 13 25.02 0.87 9.55
CA LEU A 13 23.62 0.80 9.96
C LEU A 13 23.49 1.22 11.44
N GLU A 14 22.84 2.35 11.69
CA GLU A 14 22.47 2.79 13.05
C GLU A 14 21.22 2.00 13.49
N ILE A 15 21.40 0.94 14.29
CA ILE A 15 20.36 -0.06 14.58
C ILE A 15 19.13 0.58 15.23
N GLU A 16 19.30 1.28 16.35
CA GLU A 16 18.21 1.83 17.16
C GLU A 16 17.40 2.86 16.36
N LYS A 17 18.09 3.81 15.73
CA LYS A 17 17.47 4.83 14.86
C LYS A 17 16.74 4.21 13.67
N SER A 18 17.32 3.19 13.04
CA SER A 18 16.67 2.50 11.92
C SER A 18 15.42 1.75 12.36
N ALA A 19 15.43 1.16 13.56
CA ALA A 19 14.26 0.51 14.15
C ALA A 19 13.14 1.51 14.43
N GLU A 20 13.44 2.67 15.02
CA GLU A 20 12.47 3.74 15.26
C GLU A 20 11.89 4.32 13.95
N GLN A 21 12.70 4.43 12.90
CA GLN A 21 12.22 4.84 11.58
C GLN A 21 11.28 3.81 10.96
N LEU A 22 11.61 2.52 11.08
CA LEU A 22 10.75 1.44 10.60
C LEU A 22 9.43 1.40 11.35
N ALA A 23 9.45 1.53 12.68
CA ALA A 23 8.24 1.57 13.51
C ALA A 23 7.29 2.69 13.05
N ARG A 24 7.81 3.92 12.92
CA ARG A 24 7.03 5.07 12.44
C ARG A 24 6.47 4.86 11.03
N PHE A 25 7.27 4.30 10.12
CA PHE A 25 6.80 4.01 8.77
C PHE A 25 5.61 3.02 8.79
N LEU A 26 5.72 1.95 9.57
CA LEU A 26 4.67 0.94 9.68
C LEU A 26 3.40 1.52 10.34
N GLU A 27 3.54 2.32 11.40
CA GLU A 27 2.43 3.00 12.05
C GLU A 27 1.70 3.95 11.10
N SER A 28 2.43 4.85 10.42
CA SER A 28 1.83 5.78 9.45
C SER A 28 1.21 5.06 8.25
N ALA A 29 1.79 3.95 7.80
CA ALA A 29 1.20 3.13 6.75
C ALA A 29 -0.15 2.54 7.19
N VAL A 30 -0.24 2.02 8.42
CA VAL A 30 -1.49 1.50 8.98
C VAL A 30 -2.54 2.60 9.13
N GLU A 31 -2.17 3.78 9.61
CA GLU A 31 -3.08 4.93 9.70
C GLU A 31 -3.67 5.30 8.33
N LEU A 32 -2.83 5.36 7.29
CA LEU A 32 -3.28 5.64 5.93
C LEU A 32 -4.22 4.54 5.40
N MET A 33 -3.90 3.28 5.64
CA MET A 33 -4.75 2.15 5.26
C MET A 33 -6.13 2.26 5.95
N GLN A 34 -6.18 2.64 7.23
CA GLN A 34 -7.45 2.85 7.94
C GLN A 34 -8.27 4.01 7.36
N VAL A 35 -7.62 5.11 6.94
CA VAL A 35 -8.31 6.20 6.22
C VAL A 35 -8.93 5.70 4.92
N LEU A 36 -8.20 4.87 4.17
CA LEU A 36 -8.71 4.28 2.92
C LEU A 36 -9.92 3.37 3.17
N ALA A 37 -9.84 2.47 4.17
CA ALA A 37 -10.97 1.61 4.54
C ALA A 37 -12.23 2.44 4.84
N ARG A 38 -12.09 3.51 5.63
CA ARG A 38 -13.20 4.41 5.96
C ARG A 38 -13.75 5.15 4.74
N ALA A 39 -12.88 5.60 3.83
CA ALA A 39 -13.30 6.26 2.60
C ALA A 39 -14.18 5.36 1.70
N CYS A 40 -13.91 4.05 1.72
CA CYS A 40 -14.74 3.04 1.05
C CYS A 40 -15.96 2.59 1.88
N GLY A 41 -16.18 3.18 3.07
CA GLY A 41 -17.30 2.84 3.94
C GLY A 41 -17.09 1.58 4.79
N HIS A 42 -15.84 1.13 4.95
CA HIS A 42 -15.48 -0.05 5.75
C HIS A 42 -14.80 0.33 7.06
N ASP A 43 -15.03 -0.47 8.10
CA ASP A 43 -14.35 -0.36 9.41
C ASP A 43 -13.03 -1.17 9.46
N HIS A 44 -12.80 -2.05 8.47
CA HIS A 44 -11.64 -2.93 8.41
C HIS A 44 -11.26 -3.28 6.97
N LEU A 45 -9.95 -3.44 6.70
CA LEU A 45 -9.39 -3.66 5.35
C LEU A 45 -9.86 -4.98 4.71
N ASN A 46 -10.13 -6.01 5.51
CA ASN A 46 -10.62 -7.29 5.01
C ASN A 46 -12.06 -7.24 4.45
N LYS A 47 -12.75 -6.11 4.61
CA LYS A 47 -14.09 -5.90 4.05
C LYS A 47 -14.06 -5.29 2.65
N PHE A 48 -12.87 -4.95 2.13
CA PHE A 48 -12.77 -4.54 0.74
C PHE A 48 -13.32 -5.60 -0.19
N GLU A 49 -14.10 -5.14 -1.15
CA GLU A 49 -14.74 -5.95 -2.15
C GLU A 49 -14.59 -5.29 -3.53
N LYS A 50 -15.09 -5.97 -4.56
CA LYS A 50 -14.87 -5.56 -5.95
C LYS A 50 -15.32 -4.10 -6.24
N ARG A 51 -16.37 -3.63 -5.55
CA ARG A 51 -16.90 -2.26 -5.74
C ARG A 51 -15.96 -1.16 -5.24
N ASP A 52 -14.96 -1.51 -4.43
CA ASP A 52 -13.97 -0.56 -3.91
C ASP A 52 -12.79 -0.37 -4.88
N LEU A 53 -12.76 -1.14 -5.98
CA LEU A 53 -11.72 -1.09 -7.00
C LEU A 53 -12.22 -0.36 -8.25
N VAL A 54 -11.31 0.41 -8.85
CA VAL A 54 -11.49 0.99 -10.18
C VAL A 54 -10.21 0.81 -10.99
N THR A 55 -10.34 0.74 -12.31
CA THR A 55 -9.20 0.59 -13.23
C THR A 55 -9.21 1.67 -14.32
N LEU A 56 -8.02 2.06 -14.76
CA LEU A 56 -7.82 2.90 -15.95
C LEU A 56 -7.46 2.08 -17.19
N ASP A 57 -7.36 0.76 -17.06
CA ASP A 57 -7.10 -0.17 -18.15
C ASP A 57 -8.42 -0.79 -18.64
N ARG A 58 -8.68 -0.66 -19.94
CA ARG A 58 -9.93 -1.11 -20.57
C ARG A 58 -10.01 -2.64 -20.69
N ASP A 59 -8.89 -3.29 -20.99
CA ASP A 59 -8.85 -4.75 -21.11
C ASP A 59 -9.04 -5.37 -19.72
N MET A 60 -8.42 -4.77 -18.69
CA MET A 60 -8.64 -5.17 -17.31
C MET A 60 -10.10 -5.01 -16.89
N ALA A 61 -10.75 -3.89 -17.24
CA ALA A 61 -12.16 -3.66 -16.96
C ALA A 61 -13.03 -4.74 -17.64
N TYR A 62 -12.79 -5.01 -18.93
CA TYR A 62 -13.54 -6.00 -19.69
C TYR A 62 -13.35 -7.43 -19.18
N LEU A 63 -12.11 -7.83 -18.86
CA LEU A 63 -11.79 -9.21 -18.45
C LEU A 63 -12.20 -9.51 -17.00
N THR A 64 -12.11 -8.53 -16.11
CA THR A 64 -12.33 -8.75 -14.67
C THR A 64 -13.66 -8.20 -14.17
N GLY A 65 -14.31 -7.33 -14.94
CA GLY A 65 -15.52 -6.61 -14.57
C GLY A 65 -15.33 -5.60 -13.43
N ILE A 66 -14.09 -5.14 -13.21
CA ILE A 66 -13.80 -3.97 -12.35
C ILE A 66 -14.23 -2.71 -13.11
N GLU A 67 -14.79 -1.72 -12.41
CA GLU A 67 -15.30 -0.50 -13.02
C GLU A 67 -14.19 0.34 -13.65
N TYR A 68 -14.46 0.89 -14.84
CA TYR A 68 -13.55 1.79 -15.53
C TYR A 68 -13.70 3.21 -15.02
N ALA A 69 -12.62 3.83 -14.56
CA ALA A 69 -12.66 5.16 -13.95
C ALA A 69 -12.81 6.33 -14.95
N GLY A 70 -12.96 6.06 -16.25
CA GLY A 70 -13.13 7.09 -17.27
C GLY A 70 -14.55 7.69 -17.30
N VAL A 71 -14.67 8.88 -17.90
CA VAL A 71 -15.96 9.62 -17.98
C VAL A 71 -17.00 8.91 -18.86
N THR A 72 -16.54 8.18 -19.89
CA THR A 72 -17.41 7.36 -20.74
C THR A 72 -17.39 5.92 -20.22
N PRO A 73 -18.56 5.36 -19.84
CA PRO A 73 -18.67 3.95 -19.49
C PRO A 73 -18.17 3.04 -20.62
N LEU A 74 -17.54 1.93 -20.26
CA LEU A 74 -17.20 0.84 -21.20
C LEU A 74 -18.37 -0.11 -21.38
#